data_AF-A0A939M2I1-F1
#
_entry.id   AF-A0A939M2I1-F1
#
_cell.length_a   1.000
_cell.length_b   1.000
_cell.length_c   1.000
_cell.angle_alpha   90.00
_cell.angle_beta   90.00
_cell.angle_gamma   90.00
#
_symmetry.space_group_name_H-M   'P 1'
#
loop_
_entity.id
_entity.type
_entity.pdbx_description
1 polymer ?
#
loop_
_entity_poly.entity_id
_entity_poly.type
_entity_poly.pdbx_seq_one_letter_code
_entity_poly.pdbx_strand_id
1 'polypeptide(L)'
;MRRQPVPLTPGDLVNHQFGTDDNLIGTPGAPTSFGDAGGSMFDFSKGGNDTFDEIGPSNYTFYGDVVGSIFDSAQGGDDIFNGLTATSVTAYGDAGADMSDQSKGGNDTFLSGTGRQQINTFFGDAGGAMSGHAQGGDDSFITQTVQGGTHTFYGDAGGDMSGHSKGGDDSFQGSRQAGNIFFGDSGSNMSGHAQGGDDSFTARTDSGNTFYGDAGGDMTGHSKGGNDTFNGALFATQVFYGDAGGNMSGHAEGGDDRFTGSGGAIMSKTFYGDAGGDISGFAKGGNDTFINEGGSTVSFYGDAGATMSGHAQGGNDLATLQGTKNFAVGDAVTMLDATSGGNDSLSGGDSSLTDVVSQLYGDAQVMGGATQGGDDLIFGGHAVDSGRVDNFLWGDAAQISGRAKGGSDVLYAGTAGQGCTVSNEMWGDGELSGNAHGGSDTFVFKDNGLMTVGANNLIQDFSQCQDDRIAFIDVSGVHSFGDLVITQSGTSTIIMAGADQVTLANFTDLMTANDFLFV
;
A
#
# COMPACT_ATOMS: atom_id res chain seq x y z
N MET A 1 -34.27 -38.59 -3.37
CA MET A 1 -33.24 -39.61 -3.68
C MET A 1 -31.90 -38.95 -3.46
N ARG A 2 -30.96 -39.57 -2.73
CA ARG A 2 -29.57 -39.08 -2.69
C ARG A 2 -29.04 -39.17 -4.12
N ARG A 3 -28.69 -38.04 -4.73
CA ARG A 3 -28.00 -38.02 -6.02
C ARG A 3 -26.63 -38.68 -5.78
N GLN A 4 -26.26 -39.62 -6.64
CA GLN A 4 -24.92 -40.20 -6.59
C GLN A 4 -23.95 -39.20 -7.21
N PRO A 5 -22.77 -38.99 -6.61
CA PRO A 5 -21.68 -38.25 -7.23
C PRO A 5 -21.35 -38.81 -8.62
N VAL A 6 -20.95 -37.92 -9.52
CA VAL A 6 -20.49 -38.21 -10.87
C VAL A 6 -18.99 -38.43 -10.78
N PRO A 7 -18.49 -39.63 -11.13
CA PRO A 7 -17.05 -39.84 -11.21
C PRO A 7 -16.43 -38.96 -12.28
N LEU A 8 -15.15 -38.63 -12.09
CA LEU A 8 -14.26 -37.94 -13.02
C LEU A 8 -14.57 -38.23 -14.50
N THR A 9 -14.89 -37.18 -15.25
CA THR A 9 -15.45 -37.24 -16.61
C THR A 9 -14.67 -36.35 -17.58
N PRO A 10 -14.42 -36.78 -18.84
CA PRO A 10 -13.76 -35.92 -19.83
C PRO A 10 -14.67 -34.82 -20.42
N GLY A 11 -15.96 -34.79 -20.05
CA GLY A 11 -16.95 -33.82 -20.53
C GLY A 11 -17.36 -32.84 -19.44
N ASP A 12 -18.58 -32.31 -19.56
CA ASP A 12 -19.11 -31.30 -18.66
C ASP A 12 -19.82 -31.91 -17.43
N LEU A 13 -19.90 -31.13 -16.36
CA LEU A 13 -20.87 -31.29 -15.29
C LEU A 13 -22.06 -30.34 -15.52
N VAL A 14 -23.28 -30.88 -15.44
CA VAL A 14 -24.51 -30.16 -15.79
C VAL A 14 -25.63 -30.40 -14.79
N ASN A 15 -26.67 -29.57 -14.88
CA ASN A 15 -27.87 -29.61 -14.06
C ASN A 15 -27.58 -29.47 -12.57
N HIS A 16 -27.47 -30.59 -11.86
CA HIS A 16 -27.18 -30.63 -10.43
C HIS A 16 -26.33 -31.86 -10.12
N GLN A 17 -25.41 -32.16 -11.04
CA GLN A 17 -24.39 -33.15 -10.81
C GLN A 17 -23.43 -32.65 -9.74
N PHE A 18 -22.88 -33.59 -8.98
CA PHE A 18 -21.88 -33.33 -7.96
C PHE A 18 -20.67 -34.16 -8.35
N GLY A 19 -19.50 -33.53 -8.35
CA GLY A 19 -18.21 -34.17 -8.47
C GLY A 19 -17.92 -35.17 -7.37
N THR A 20 -16.81 -35.89 -7.52
CA THR A 20 -16.31 -36.82 -6.51
C THR A 20 -15.06 -36.29 -5.84
N ASP A 21 -15.01 -36.32 -4.52
CA ASP A 21 -13.77 -36.07 -3.76
C ASP A 21 -12.71 -37.14 -4.08
N ASP A 22 -11.74 -36.80 -4.91
CA ASP A 22 -10.72 -37.68 -5.46
C ASP A 22 -9.32 -37.35 -4.91
N ASN A 23 -8.47 -38.38 -4.84
CA ASN A 23 -7.04 -38.22 -4.50
C ASN A 23 -6.22 -38.53 -5.75
N LEU A 24 -5.64 -37.49 -6.34
CA LEU A 24 -4.97 -37.53 -7.63
C LEU A 24 -3.46 -37.42 -7.47
N ILE A 25 -2.73 -38.28 -8.17
CA ILE A 25 -1.27 -38.33 -8.10
C ILE A 25 -0.68 -38.03 -9.47
N GLY A 26 -0.08 -36.84 -9.62
CA GLY A 26 0.70 -36.44 -10.78
C GLY A 26 2.00 -37.23 -10.87
N THR A 27 2.33 -37.72 -12.07
CA THR A 27 3.62 -38.40 -12.34
C THR A 27 4.30 -37.78 -13.56
N PRO A 28 5.61 -37.98 -13.78
CA PRO A 28 6.29 -37.38 -14.92
C PRO A 28 5.77 -37.93 -16.28
N GLY A 29 5.09 -39.08 -16.27
CA GLY A 29 4.42 -39.65 -17.44
C GLY A 29 2.97 -39.18 -17.64
N ALA A 30 2.37 -38.55 -16.65
CA ALA A 30 1.04 -37.97 -16.65
C ALA A 30 1.04 -36.70 -15.79
N PRO A 31 1.61 -35.60 -16.29
CA PRO A 31 1.81 -34.38 -15.52
C PRO A 31 0.55 -33.51 -15.40
N THR A 32 -0.52 -33.85 -16.11
CA THR A 32 -1.77 -33.09 -16.11
C THR A 32 -2.89 -33.95 -15.52
N SER A 33 -3.60 -33.40 -14.54
CA SER A 33 -4.75 -34.02 -13.88
C SER A 33 -5.84 -32.99 -13.63
N PHE A 34 -7.09 -33.44 -13.56
CA PHE A 34 -8.24 -32.63 -13.17
C PHE A 34 -9.13 -33.45 -12.23
N GLY A 35 -9.78 -32.82 -11.25
CA GLY A 35 -10.58 -33.51 -10.22
C GLY A 35 -11.90 -34.05 -10.73
N ASP A 36 -12.65 -33.25 -11.48
CA ASP A 36 -14.00 -33.63 -11.87
C ASP A 36 -14.25 -33.68 -13.37
N ALA A 37 -14.06 -32.56 -14.08
CA ALA A 37 -14.51 -32.42 -15.44
C ALA A 37 -13.42 -31.88 -16.38
N GLY A 38 -13.13 -32.63 -17.45
CA GLY A 38 -12.29 -32.15 -18.55
C GLY A 38 -12.96 -31.05 -19.40
N GLY A 39 -14.26 -30.81 -19.18
CA GLY A 39 -15.06 -29.78 -19.83
C GLY A 39 -15.35 -28.61 -18.88
N SER A 40 -16.60 -28.17 -18.83
CA SER A 40 -17.07 -27.02 -18.02
C SER A 40 -18.18 -27.43 -17.05
N MET A 41 -18.53 -26.51 -16.14
CA MET A 41 -19.64 -26.65 -15.20
C MET A 41 -20.78 -25.69 -15.53
N PHE A 42 -22.02 -26.19 -15.46
CA PHE A 42 -23.22 -25.44 -15.83
C PHE A 42 -24.36 -25.64 -14.83
N ASP A 43 -25.38 -24.80 -14.95
CA ASP A 43 -26.61 -24.83 -14.16
C ASP A 43 -26.35 -24.69 -12.64
N PHE A 44 -26.51 -25.77 -11.87
CA PHE A 44 -26.30 -25.85 -10.43
C PHE A 44 -25.42 -27.05 -10.08
N SER A 45 -24.51 -27.44 -10.99
CA SER A 45 -23.52 -28.49 -10.70
C SER A 45 -22.54 -28.04 -9.62
N LYS A 46 -21.91 -29.00 -8.96
CA LYS A 46 -20.87 -28.72 -7.97
C LYS A 46 -19.63 -29.57 -8.16
N GLY A 47 -18.49 -28.96 -7.87
CA GLY A 47 -17.20 -29.58 -7.71
C GLY A 47 -17.17 -30.56 -6.53
N GLY A 48 -16.28 -31.52 -6.58
CA GLY A 48 -15.83 -32.35 -5.47
C GLY A 48 -14.66 -31.67 -4.76
N ASN A 49 -14.35 -32.11 -3.55
CA ASN A 49 -13.18 -31.58 -2.83
C ASN A 49 -12.00 -32.53 -3.05
N ASP A 50 -11.12 -32.13 -3.95
CA ASP A 50 -10.04 -32.94 -4.51
C ASP A 50 -8.70 -32.68 -3.83
N THR A 51 -7.81 -33.68 -3.90
CA THR A 51 -6.46 -33.57 -3.36
C THR A 51 -5.44 -34.01 -4.40
N PHE A 52 -4.49 -33.13 -4.70
CA PHE A 52 -3.44 -33.34 -5.70
C PHE A 52 -2.08 -33.52 -5.03
N ASP A 53 -1.43 -34.64 -5.33
CA ASP A 53 -0.04 -34.92 -4.94
C ASP A 53 0.84 -35.08 -6.18
N GLU A 54 2.12 -34.75 -6.08
CA GLU A 54 3.11 -34.99 -7.13
C GLU A 54 3.99 -36.20 -6.82
N ILE A 55 4.60 -36.83 -7.84
CA ILE A 55 5.68 -37.80 -7.65
C ILE A 55 6.82 -37.52 -8.64
N GLY A 56 7.93 -37.01 -8.13
CA GLY A 56 9.15 -36.82 -8.91
C GLY A 56 9.14 -35.55 -9.79
N PRO A 57 10.30 -35.16 -10.33
CA PRO A 57 10.48 -33.88 -11.02
C PRO A 57 9.78 -33.86 -12.39
N SER A 58 8.92 -32.87 -12.61
CA SER A 58 8.21 -32.57 -13.86
C SER A 58 7.68 -31.12 -13.85
N ASN A 59 7.02 -30.73 -14.94
CA ASN A 59 6.14 -29.57 -14.99
C ASN A 59 4.71 -30.08 -14.87
N TYR A 60 4.04 -29.79 -13.76
CA TYR A 60 2.69 -30.25 -13.48
C TYR A 60 1.65 -29.18 -13.80
N THR A 61 0.47 -29.63 -14.23
CA THR A 61 -0.72 -28.78 -14.38
C THR A 61 -1.90 -29.46 -13.73
N PHE A 62 -2.46 -28.85 -12.70
CA PHE A 62 -3.61 -29.37 -11.97
C PHE A 62 -4.79 -28.43 -12.10
N TYR A 63 -5.98 -29.00 -12.25
CA TYR A 63 -7.25 -28.29 -12.21
C TYR A 63 -8.03 -28.96 -11.10
N GLY A 64 -8.44 -28.24 -10.07
CA GLY A 64 -9.16 -28.82 -8.96
C GLY A 64 -10.49 -29.37 -9.44
N ASP A 65 -11.38 -28.54 -9.98
CA ASP A 65 -12.62 -29.06 -10.56
C ASP A 65 -12.56 -29.29 -12.07
N VAL A 66 -12.40 -28.19 -12.83
CA VAL A 66 -12.62 -28.19 -14.28
C VAL A 66 -11.53 -27.56 -15.09
N VAL A 67 -11.24 -28.18 -16.23
CA VAL A 67 -10.29 -27.64 -17.20
C VAL A 67 -10.86 -26.40 -17.91
N GLY A 68 -12.18 -26.35 -18.06
CA GLY A 68 -12.90 -25.25 -18.71
C GLY A 68 -13.38 -24.19 -17.72
N SER A 69 -14.63 -23.76 -17.91
CA SER A 69 -15.23 -22.64 -17.20
C SER A 69 -16.36 -23.08 -16.26
N ILE A 70 -16.72 -22.21 -15.33
CA ILE A 70 -17.88 -22.39 -14.46
C ILE A 70 -18.91 -21.29 -14.77
N PHE A 71 -20.14 -21.70 -15.04
CA PHE A 71 -21.24 -20.82 -15.48
C PHE A 71 -22.48 -20.93 -14.59
N ASP A 72 -23.47 -20.08 -14.88
CA ASP A 72 -24.81 -20.08 -14.28
C ASP A 72 -24.82 -19.93 -12.75
N SER A 73 -24.99 -21.02 -12.00
CA SER A 73 -25.01 -21.06 -10.53
C SER A 73 -24.24 -22.27 -10.03
N ALA A 74 -23.33 -22.77 -10.87
CA ALA A 74 -22.44 -23.86 -10.52
C ALA A 74 -21.39 -23.38 -9.49
N GLN A 75 -20.86 -24.33 -8.73
CA GLN A 75 -19.96 -24.04 -7.60
C GLN A 75 -18.77 -24.95 -7.62
N GLY A 76 -17.57 -24.41 -7.56
CA GLY A 76 -16.39 -25.20 -7.37
C GLY A 76 -16.29 -25.86 -5.99
N GLY A 77 -15.32 -26.75 -5.83
CA GLY A 77 -15.01 -27.52 -4.64
C GLY A 77 -13.82 -26.95 -3.87
N ASP A 78 -13.68 -27.31 -2.60
CA ASP A 78 -12.52 -26.85 -1.81
C ASP A 78 -11.37 -27.85 -1.96
N ASP A 79 -10.35 -27.49 -2.73
CA ASP A 79 -9.29 -28.37 -3.19
C ASP A 79 -7.95 -28.16 -2.46
N ILE A 80 -7.13 -29.20 -2.44
CA ILE A 80 -5.82 -29.20 -1.77
C ILE A 80 -4.73 -29.62 -2.74
N PHE A 81 -3.77 -28.74 -2.98
CA PHE A 81 -2.61 -28.98 -3.84
C PHE A 81 -1.33 -29.13 -3.02
N ASN A 82 -0.82 -30.36 -2.92
CA ASN A 82 0.42 -30.69 -2.21
C ASN A 82 1.62 -30.73 -3.16
N GLY A 83 2.40 -29.65 -3.19
CA GLY A 83 3.62 -29.55 -3.99
C GLY A 83 4.80 -30.34 -3.44
N LEU A 84 5.63 -30.90 -4.33
CA LEU A 84 6.89 -31.56 -4.00
C LEU A 84 8.14 -30.74 -4.37
N THR A 85 9.31 -31.21 -3.94
CA THR A 85 10.60 -30.57 -4.22
C THR A 85 11.03 -30.69 -5.69
N ALA A 86 11.54 -29.59 -6.28
CA ALA A 86 12.19 -29.51 -7.60
C ALA A 86 11.28 -29.74 -8.83
N THR A 87 10.11 -29.11 -8.83
CA THR A 87 9.09 -29.13 -9.89
C THR A 87 8.68 -27.70 -10.28
N SER A 88 8.07 -27.54 -11.45
CA SER A 88 7.26 -26.37 -11.78
C SER A 88 5.80 -26.78 -11.76
N VAL A 89 4.95 -25.96 -11.15
CA VAL A 89 3.54 -26.31 -10.93
C VAL A 89 2.68 -25.16 -11.38
N THR A 90 1.69 -25.48 -12.21
CA THR A 90 0.54 -24.61 -12.44
C THR A 90 -0.69 -25.30 -11.85
N ALA A 91 -1.40 -24.63 -10.96
CA ALA A 91 -2.61 -25.16 -10.36
C ALA A 91 -3.72 -24.13 -10.47
N TYR A 92 -4.92 -24.60 -10.80
CA TYR A 92 -6.16 -23.86 -10.79
C TYR A 92 -7.02 -24.56 -9.74
N GLY A 93 -7.54 -23.84 -8.76
CA GLY A 93 -8.49 -24.39 -7.79
C GLY A 93 -9.75 -24.84 -8.51
N ASP A 94 -10.59 -23.93 -8.97
CA ASP A 94 -11.84 -24.38 -9.61
C ASP A 94 -11.77 -24.48 -11.14
N ALA A 95 -11.59 -23.34 -11.81
CA ALA A 95 -11.79 -23.18 -13.23
C ALA A 95 -10.47 -22.92 -13.96
N GLY A 96 -10.12 -23.79 -14.91
CA GLY A 96 -8.97 -23.56 -15.80
C GLY A 96 -9.11 -22.37 -16.75
N ALA A 97 -10.33 -21.85 -16.91
CA ALA A 97 -10.67 -20.69 -17.75
C ALA A 97 -11.52 -19.67 -16.95
N ASP A 98 -12.63 -19.21 -17.53
CA ASP A 98 -13.43 -18.11 -16.97
C ASP A 98 -14.51 -18.59 -15.98
N MET A 99 -14.95 -17.68 -15.11
CA MET A 99 -16.13 -17.79 -14.25
C MET A 99 -17.13 -16.68 -14.55
N SER A 100 -18.42 -17.00 -14.60
CA SER A 100 -19.44 -15.99 -14.90
C SER A 100 -20.84 -16.32 -14.38
N ASP A 101 -21.78 -15.39 -14.58
CA ASP A 101 -23.14 -15.43 -14.04
C ASP A 101 -23.14 -15.43 -12.52
N GLN A 102 -23.75 -16.38 -11.83
CA GLN A 102 -23.78 -16.51 -10.36
C GLN A 102 -22.89 -17.66 -9.88
N SER A 103 -21.88 -18.03 -10.67
CA SER A 103 -20.93 -19.07 -10.29
C SER A 103 -20.22 -18.73 -8.99
N LYS A 104 -19.77 -19.76 -8.28
CA LYS A 104 -18.93 -19.60 -7.10
C LYS A 104 -17.70 -20.47 -7.18
N GLY A 105 -16.58 -19.97 -6.72
CA GLY A 105 -15.42 -20.81 -6.49
C GLY A 105 -15.41 -21.41 -5.10
N GLY A 106 -14.50 -22.35 -4.90
CA GLY A 106 -14.23 -23.03 -3.64
C GLY A 106 -13.09 -22.37 -2.88
N ASN A 107 -12.89 -22.78 -1.62
CA ASN A 107 -11.82 -22.25 -0.79
C ASN A 107 -10.62 -23.20 -0.83
N ASP A 108 -9.64 -22.90 -1.66
CA ASP A 108 -8.55 -23.77 -2.02
C ASP A 108 -7.30 -23.60 -1.16
N THR A 109 -6.50 -24.66 -1.09
CA THR A 109 -5.24 -24.67 -0.34
C THR A 109 -4.08 -25.13 -1.20
N PHE A 110 -3.15 -24.24 -1.46
CA PHE A 110 -1.94 -24.48 -2.23
C PHE A 110 -0.71 -24.55 -1.34
N LEU A 111 -0.07 -25.71 -1.27
CA LEU A 111 1.12 -25.95 -0.46
C LEU A 111 2.34 -26.15 -1.36
N SER A 112 3.29 -25.23 -1.35
CA SER A 112 4.55 -25.46 -2.08
C SER A 112 5.47 -26.42 -1.32
N GLY A 113 6.16 -27.29 -2.04
CA GLY A 113 7.20 -28.14 -1.45
C GLY A 113 8.39 -27.35 -0.89
N THR A 114 9.26 -28.01 -0.11
CA THR A 114 10.47 -27.41 0.52
C THR A 114 11.68 -27.33 -0.42
N GLY A 115 11.45 -27.31 -1.73
CA GLY A 115 12.47 -27.42 -2.76
C GLY A 115 13.39 -26.21 -2.85
N ARG A 116 14.35 -26.28 -3.78
CA ARG A 116 15.10 -25.11 -4.29
C ARG A 116 14.62 -24.81 -5.71
N GLN A 117 14.61 -23.53 -6.08
CA GLN A 117 14.33 -23.06 -7.45
C GLN A 117 13.00 -23.58 -8.04
N GLN A 118 11.93 -23.60 -7.24
CA GLN A 118 10.59 -23.91 -7.72
C GLN A 118 10.01 -22.73 -8.48
N ILE A 119 9.20 -23.03 -9.50
CA ILE A 119 8.41 -22.04 -10.23
C ILE A 119 6.95 -22.44 -10.14
N ASN A 120 6.18 -21.69 -9.37
CA ASN A 120 4.77 -21.96 -9.15
C ASN A 120 3.90 -20.83 -9.70
N THR A 121 2.78 -21.21 -10.31
CA THR A 121 1.71 -20.30 -10.70
C THR A 121 0.40 -20.89 -10.23
N PHE A 122 -0.22 -20.28 -9.23
CA PHE A 122 -1.50 -20.75 -8.69
C PHE A 122 -2.58 -19.70 -8.93
N PHE A 123 -3.75 -20.21 -9.28
CA PHE A 123 -4.99 -19.46 -9.39
C PHE A 123 -5.93 -20.12 -8.40
N GLY A 124 -6.49 -19.36 -7.47
CA GLY A 124 -7.53 -19.84 -6.57
C GLY A 124 -8.73 -20.28 -7.35
N ASP A 125 -9.56 -19.35 -7.85
CA ASP A 125 -10.77 -19.77 -8.55
C ASP A 125 -10.59 -19.90 -10.06
N ALA A 126 -10.40 -18.79 -10.77
CA ALA A 126 -10.45 -18.69 -12.21
C ALA A 126 -9.07 -18.45 -12.83
N GLY A 127 -8.62 -19.38 -13.68
CA GLY A 127 -7.44 -19.18 -14.53
C GLY A 127 -7.57 -18.04 -15.54
N GLY A 128 -8.80 -17.63 -15.84
CA GLY A 128 -9.17 -16.55 -16.75
C GLY A 128 -9.88 -15.40 -16.03
N ALA A 129 -10.94 -14.88 -16.65
CA ALA A 129 -11.69 -13.74 -16.13
C ALA A 129 -12.87 -14.15 -15.25
N MET A 130 -13.26 -13.24 -14.35
CA MET A 130 -14.51 -13.32 -13.58
C MET A 130 -15.47 -12.22 -14.01
N SER A 131 -16.74 -12.58 -14.18
CA SER A 131 -17.75 -11.62 -14.65
C SER A 131 -19.16 -11.89 -14.12
N GLY A 132 -20.07 -10.93 -14.33
CA GLY A 132 -21.47 -11.10 -13.93
C GLY A 132 -21.64 -10.90 -12.43
N HIS A 133 -22.07 -11.92 -11.71
CA HIS A 133 -22.18 -11.98 -10.25
C HIS A 133 -21.33 -13.14 -9.68
N ALA A 134 -20.29 -13.55 -10.41
CA ALA A 134 -19.38 -14.60 -9.98
C ALA A 134 -18.72 -14.20 -8.66
N GLN A 135 -18.52 -15.16 -7.78
CA GLN A 135 -17.88 -14.96 -6.49
C GLN A 135 -16.71 -15.94 -6.36
N GLY A 136 -15.53 -15.46 -6.02
CA GLY A 136 -14.40 -16.30 -5.68
C GLY A 136 -14.43 -16.76 -4.22
N GLY A 137 -13.58 -17.73 -3.91
CA GLY A 137 -13.40 -18.33 -2.60
C GLY A 137 -12.28 -17.67 -1.81
N ASP A 138 -12.17 -18.04 -0.53
CA ASP A 138 -11.07 -17.55 0.32
C ASP A 138 -9.94 -18.58 0.31
N ASP A 139 -8.86 -18.29 -0.41
CA ASP A 139 -7.78 -19.21 -0.71
C ASP A 139 -6.56 -19.07 0.19
N SER A 140 -5.81 -20.16 0.30
CA SER A 140 -4.61 -20.21 1.11
C SER A 140 -3.39 -20.71 0.34
N PHE A 141 -2.44 -19.81 0.14
CA PHE A 141 -1.19 -20.04 -0.56
C PHE A 141 -0.03 -20.09 0.44
N ILE A 142 0.48 -21.28 0.74
CA ILE A 142 1.57 -21.48 1.70
C ILE A 142 2.81 -21.99 0.99
N THR A 143 3.79 -21.11 0.83
CA THR A 143 5.06 -21.47 0.20
C THR A 143 6.16 -21.72 1.23
N GLN A 144 6.94 -22.80 1.02
CA GLN A 144 8.00 -23.24 1.95
C GLN A 144 9.36 -23.42 1.27
N THR A 145 9.54 -22.85 0.08
CA THR A 145 10.77 -22.98 -0.71
C THR A 145 11.94 -22.38 0.07
N VAL A 146 13.03 -23.13 0.17
CA VAL A 146 14.15 -22.78 1.05
C VAL A 146 15.13 -21.80 0.37
N GLN A 147 15.23 -21.83 -0.97
CA GLN A 147 16.05 -20.88 -1.72
C GLN A 147 15.72 -20.81 -3.23
N GLY A 148 15.62 -19.59 -3.75
CA GLY A 148 15.70 -19.25 -5.18
C GLY A 148 14.45 -19.56 -6.00
N GLY A 149 13.28 -19.70 -5.37
CA GLY A 149 12.01 -19.90 -6.07
C GLY A 149 11.43 -18.61 -6.66
N THR A 150 10.55 -18.76 -7.64
CA THR A 150 9.73 -17.69 -8.19
C THR A 150 8.29 -18.15 -8.17
N HIS A 151 7.43 -17.38 -7.53
CA HIS A 151 6.03 -17.77 -7.40
C HIS A 151 5.10 -16.63 -7.79
N THR A 152 4.02 -16.98 -8.47
CA THR A 152 2.95 -16.07 -8.87
C THR A 152 1.63 -16.64 -8.39
N PHE A 153 0.83 -15.82 -7.75
CA PHE A 153 -0.47 -16.20 -7.20
C PHE A 153 -1.50 -15.19 -7.65
N TYR A 154 -2.65 -15.71 -8.02
CA TYR A 154 -3.88 -14.97 -8.20
C TYR A 154 -4.83 -15.61 -7.20
N GLY A 155 -5.40 -14.82 -6.31
CA GLY A 155 -6.49 -15.24 -5.45
C GLY A 155 -7.66 -15.68 -6.30
N ASP A 156 -8.44 -14.76 -6.85
CA ASP A 156 -9.61 -15.20 -7.61
C ASP A 156 -9.38 -15.35 -9.12
N ALA A 157 -9.10 -14.25 -9.82
CA ALA A 157 -9.06 -14.18 -11.27
C ALA A 157 -7.65 -13.97 -11.80
N GLY A 158 -7.18 -14.91 -12.64
CA GLY A 158 -5.97 -14.75 -13.43
C GLY A 158 -6.04 -13.62 -14.48
N GLY A 159 -7.25 -13.19 -14.82
CA GLY A 159 -7.57 -12.17 -15.83
C GLY A 159 -8.28 -10.95 -15.24
N ASP A 160 -9.29 -10.45 -15.95
CA ASP A 160 -10.07 -9.28 -15.51
C ASP A 160 -11.23 -9.70 -14.59
N MET A 161 -11.61 -8.81 -13.67
CA MET A 161 -12.88 -8.88 -12.95
C MET A 161 -13.84 -7.78 -13.43
N SER A 162 -15.11 -8.15 -13.64
CA SER A 162 -16.09 -7.22 -14.21
C SER A 162 -17.54 -7.47 -13.80
N GLY A 163 -18.38 -6.46 -13.99
CA GLY A 163 -19.81 -6.57 -13.68
C GLY A 163 -20.05 -6.36 -12.19
N HIS A 164 -20.60 -7.34 -11.49
CA HIS A 164 -20.81 -7.38 -10.04
C HIS A 164 -20.06 -8.58 -9.44
N SER A 165 -18.96 -9.01 -10.07
CA SER A 165 -18.12 -10.07 -9.53
C SER A 165 -17.52 -9.66 -8.19
N LYS A 166 -17.19 -10.65 -7.37
CA LYS A 166 -16.59 -10.45 -6.06
C LYS A 166 -15.43 -11.42 -5.88
N GLY A 167 -14.31 -10.92 -5.40
CA GLY A 167 -13.27 -11.79 -4.90
C GLY A 167 -13.49 -12.21 -3.46
N GLY A 168 -12.69 -13.16 -3.01
CA GLY A 168 -12.63 -13.69 -1.65
C GLY A 168 -11.46 -13.11 -0.87
N ASP A 169 -11.38 -13.44 0.43
CA ASP A 169 -10.37 -12.91 1.33
C ASP A 169 -9.16 -13.87 1.37
N ASP A 170 -8.14 -13.60 0.55
CA ASP A 170 -7.04 -14.54 0.32
C ASP A 170 -5.87 -14.39 1.27
N SER A 171 -5.13 -15.49 1.43
CA SER A 171 -3.99 -15.55 2.34
C SER A 171 -2.75 -16.11 1.70
N PHE A 172 -1.67 -15.33 1.72
CA PHE A 172 -0.36 -15.73 1.25
C PHE A 172 0.71 -15.74 2.34
N GLN A 173 1.45 -16.85 2.40
CA GLN A 173 2.69 -16.96 3.15
C GLN A 173 3.88 -17.22 2.22
N GLY A 174 4.80 -16.25 2.19
CA GLY A 174 5.98 -16.27 1.35
C GLY A 174 7.04 -17.29 1.73
N SER A 175 8.04 -17.38 0.86
CA SER A 175 9.22 -18.24 0.99
C SER A 175 10.49 -17.43 1.22
N ARG A 176 11.48 -18.03 1.89
CA ARG A 176 12.78 -17.38 2.12
C ARG A 176 13.57 -17.33 0.81
N GLN A 177 14.28 -16.23 0.56
CA GLN A 177 15.16 -16.11 -0.61
C GLN A 177 14.45 -16.39 -1.94
N ALA A 178 13.18 -16.01 -2.06
CA ALA A 178 12.32 -16.23 -3.24
C ALA A 178 11.81 -14.90 -3.80
N GLY A 179 11.44 -14.90 -5.08
CA GLY A 179 10.65 -13.83 -5.70
C GLY A 179 9.17 -14.21 -5.68
N ASN A 180 8.32 -13.37 -5.11
CA ASN A 180 6.87 -13.61 -5.03
C ASN A 180 6.12 -12.46 -5.68
N ILE A 181 5.13 -12.79 -6.50
CA ILE A 181 4.12 -11.87 -7.02
C ILE A 181 2.78 -12.39 -6.54
N PHE A 182 2.03 -11.57 -5.84
CA PHE A 182 0.69 -11.89 -5.38
C PHE A 182 -0.25 -10.82 -5.92
N PHE A 183 -1.30 -11.27 -6.59
CA PHE A 183 -2.51 -10.52 -6.88
C PHE A 183 -3.56 -11.13 -5.96
N GLY A 184 -4.23 -10.32 -5.15
CA GLY A 184 -5.39 -10.75 -4.39
C GLY A 184 -6.48 -11.14 -5.34
N ASP A 185 -7.25 -10.21 -5.88
CA ASP A 185 -8.41 -10.65 -6.67
C ASP A 185 -8.17 -10.82 -8.17
N SER A 186 -7.44 -9.90 -8.81
CA SER A 186 -7.39 -9.77 -10.26
C SER A 186 -5.98 -9.59 -10.78
N GLY A 187 -5.52 -10.55 -11.58
CA GLY A 187 -4.25 -10.47 -12.30
C GLY A 187 -4.17 -9.36 -13.34
N SER A 188 -5.30 -8.77 -13.73
CA SER A 188 -5.43 -7.72 -14.73
C SER A 188 -6.29 -6.57 -14.18
N ASN A 189 -7.40 -6.19 -14.82
CA ASN A 189 -8.17 -5.00 -14.45
C ASN A 189 -9.46 -5.36 -13.70
N MET A 190 -9.90 -4.45 -12.83
CA MET A 190 -11.24 -4.47 -12.25
C MET A 190 -12.12 -3.38 -12.86
N SER A 191 -13.38 -3.73 -13.16
CA SER A 191 -14.30 -2.80 -13.81
C SER A 191 -15.77 -2.99 -13.43
N GLY A 192 -16.58 -1.97 -13.69
CA GLY A 192 -18.03 -2.03 -13.46
C GLY A 192 -18.34 -1.84 -11.98
N HIS A 193 -18.91 -2.83 -11.32
CA HIS A 193 -19.18 -2.89 -9.88
C HIS A 193 -18.48 -4.10 -9.24
N ALA A 194 -17.37 -4.54 -9.84
CA ALA A 194 -16.54 -5.58 -9.26
C ALA A 194 -16.02 -5.13 -7.88
N GLN A 195 -15.91 -6.05 -6.95
CA GLN A 195 -15.43 -5.79 -5.61
C GLN A 195 -14.32 -6.79 -5.28
N GLY A 196 -13.20 -6.32 -4.76
CA GLY A 196 -12.17 -7.20 -4.23
C GLY A 196 -12.37 -7.54 -2.76
N GLY A 197 -11.60 -8.51 -2.28
CA GLY A 197 -11.60 -9.06 -0.93
C GLY A 197 -10.51 -8.46 -0.06
N ASP A 198 -10.56 -8.76 1.24
CA ASP A 198 -9.59 -8.25 2.21
C ASP A 198 -8.41 -9.24 2.30
N ASP A 199 -7.34 -9.02 1.53
CA ASP A 199 -6.26 -9.99 1.37
C ASP A 199 -5.14 -9.84 2.38
N SER A 200 -4.39 -10.91 2.56
CA SER A 200 -3.30 -10.94 3.53
C SER A 200 -2.01 -11.56 2.98
N PHE A 201 -0.93 -10.79 3.07
CA PHE A 201 0.41 -11.25 2.68
C PHE A 201 1.36 -11.26 3.87
N THR A 202 2.07 -12.37 4.06
CA THR A 202 3.18 -12.48 5.03
C THR A 202 4.49 -12.83 4.33
N ALA A 203 5.41 -11.88 4.34
CA ALA A 203 6.75 -12.04 3.79
C ALA A 203 7.62 -13.00 4.61
N ARG A 204 8.71 -13.46 4.01
CA ARG A 204 9.81 -14.16 4.70
C ARG A 204 11.16 -13.51 4.44
N THR A 205 12.13 -13.85 5.27
CA THR A 205 13.48 -13.26 5.21
C THR A 205 14.14 -13.41 3.83
N ASP A 206 14.84 -12.35 3.41
CA ASP A 206 15.60 -12.26 2.14
C ASP A 206 14.76 -12.47 0.86
N SER A 207 13.44 -12.22 0.88
CA SER A 207 12.57 -12.36 -0.30
C SER A 207 12.45 -11.07 -1.12
N GLY A 208 12.12 -11.18 -2.41
CA GLY A 208 11.66 -10.06 -3.23
C GLY A 208 10.16 -10.22 -3.46
N ASN A 209 9.36 -9.25 -3.05
CA ASN A 209 7.90 -9.35 -3.11
C ASN A 209 7.30 -8.16 -3.86
N THR A 210 6.35 -8.46 -4.73
CA THR A 210 5.41 -7.50 -5.30
C THR A 210 4.02 -7.97 -4.92
N PHE A 211 3.29 -7.10 -4.24
CA PHE A 211 1.91 -7.35 -3.84
C PHE A 211 1.02 -6.32 -4.51
N TYR A 212 -0.04 -6.81 -5.12
CA TYR A 212 -1.23 -6.05 -5.50
C TYR A 212 -2.32 -6.64 -4.62
N GLY A 213 -3.02 -5.79 -3.88
CA GLY A 213 -4.23 -6.13 -3.16
C GLY A 213 -5.26 -6.61 -4.15
N ASP A 214 -5.97 -5.72 -4.83
CA ASP A 214 -7.02 -6.22 -5.72
C ASP A 214 -6.57 -6.42 -7.17
N ALA A 215 -6.16 -5.35 -7.86
CA ALA A 215 -5.94 -5.33 -9.29
C ALA A 215 -4.46 -5.17 -9.64
N GLY A 216 -3.93 -6.13 -10.39
CA GLY A 216 -2.61 -6.01 -11.03
C GLY A 216 -2.51 -4.87 -12.05
N GLY A 217 -3.64 -4.40 -12.58
CA GLY A 217 -3.78 -3.36 -13.58
C GLY A 217 -4.61 -2.17 -13.11
N ASP A 218 -5.57 -1.74 -13.92
CA ASP A 218 -6.42 -0.57 -13.65
C ASP A 218 -7.72 -0.95 -12.92
N MET A 219 -8.22 -0.04 -12.09
CA MET A 219 -9.58 -0.07 -11.55
C MET A 219 -10.45 1.02 -12.17
N THR A 220 -11.65 0.66 -12.63
CA THR A 220 -12.51 1.59 -13.38
C THR A 220 -14.01 1.43 -13.08
N GLY A 221 -14.76 2.50 -13.34
CA GLY A 221 -16.22 2.46 -13.19
C GLY A 221 -16.61 2.67 -11.74
N HIS A 222 -17.27 1.73 -11.12
CA HIS A 222 -17.67 1.71 -9.70
C HIS A 222 -17.04 0.51 -8.97
N SER A 223 -15.87 0.04 -9.44
CA SER A 223 -15.14 -1.02 -8.78
C SER A 223 -14.72 -0.59 -7.38
N LYS A 224 -14.57 -1.55 -6.47
CA LYS A 224 -14.11 -1.30 -5.10
C LYS A 224 -13.00 -2.27 -4.76
N GLY A 225 -11.93 -1.76 -4.19
CA GLY A 225 -10.93 -2.62 -3.59
C GLY A 225 -11.32 -3.01 -2.16
N GLY A 226 -10.62 -4.01 -1.64
CA GLY A 226 -10.68 -4.49 -0.28
C GLY A 226 -9.59 -3.88 0.60
N ASN A 227 -9.62 -4.22 1.88
CA ASN A 227 -8.71 -3.66 2.87
C ASN A 227 -7.57 -4.65 3.15
N ASP A 228 -6.44 -4.47 2.46
CA ASP A 228 -5.38 -5.46 2.45
C ASP A 228 -4.37 -5.30 3.57
N THR A 229 -3.82 -6.42 3.99
CA THR A 229 -2.83 -6.48 5.06
C THR A 229 -1.54 -7.14 4.59
N PHE A 230 -0.49 -6.33 4.52
CA PHE A 230 0.86 -6.78 4.26
C PHE A 230 1.74 -6.77 5.52
N ASN A 231 2.32 -7.92 5.83
CA ASN A 231 3.30 -8.11 6.90
C ASN A 231 4.69 -8.39 6.32
N GLY A 232 5.60 -7.43 6.47
CA GLY A 232 6.97 -7.49 6.00
C GLY A 232 7.88 -8.41 6.81
N ALA A 233 9.05 -8.69 6.25
CA ALA A 233 10.07 -9.53 6.84
C ALA A 233 11.45 -8.88 6.76
N LEU A 234 12.34 -9.26 7.69
CA LEU A 234 13.73 -8.80 7.70
C LEU A 234 14.41 -9.07 6.35
N PHE A 235 15.12 -8.07 5.84
CA PHE A 235 15.90 -8.18 4.59
C PHE A 235 15.07 -8.48 3.32
N ALA A 236 13.75 -8.30 3.34
CA ALA A 236 12.91 -8.48 2.15
C ALA A 236 12.77 -7.19 1.34
N THR A 237 12.92 -7.24 0.01
CA THR A 237 12.68 -6.12 -0.92
C THR A 237 11.22 -6.11 -1.35
N GLN A 238 10.56 -4.95 -1.33
CA GLN A 238 9.09 -4.89 -1.38
C GLN A 238 8.60 -3.72 -2.24
N VAL A 239 7.59 -4.01 -3.05
CA VAL A 239 6.69 -3.03 -3.68
C VAL A 239 5.27 -3.49 -3.35
N PHE A 240 4.48 -2.59 -2.79
CA PHE A 240 3.08 -2.82 -2.45
C PHE A 240 2.24 -1.78 -3.18
N TYR A 241 1.19 -2.26 -3.81
CA TYR A 241 0.03 -1.51 -4.24
C TYR A 241 -1.12 -2.09 -3.41
N GLY A 242 -1.90 -1.26 -2.74
CA GLY A 242 -3.13 -1.70 -2.10
C GLY A 242 -4.08 -2.10 -3.18
N ASP A 243 -4.81 -1.19 -3.79
CA ASP A 243 -5.82 -1.66 -4.75
C ASP A 243 -5.32 -1.87 -6.18
N ALA A 244 -4.61 -0.90 -6.76
CA ALA A 244 -4.36 -0.86 -8.19
C ALA A 244 -2.86 -0.75 -8.53
N GLY A 245 -2.33 -1.75 -9.21
CA GLY A 245 -0.99 -1.68 -9.81
C GLY A 245 -0.84 -0.58 -10.88
N GLY A 246 -1.96 -0.19 -11.49
CA GLY A 246 -2.07 0.86 -12.51
C GLY A 246 -2.82 2.09 -12.00
N ASN A 247 -3.89 2.47 -12.70
CA ASN A 247 -4.66 3.69 -12.44
C ASN A 247 -6.03 3.38 -11.85
N MET A 248 -6.59 4.33 -11.11
CA MET A 248 -8.00 4.34 -10.71
C MET A 248 -8.76 5.45 -11.43
N SER A 249 -9.94 5.14 -11.95
CA SER A 249 -10.76 6.13 -12.65
C SER A 249 -12.26 5.92 -12.56
N GLY A 250 -13.02 6.97 -12.88
CA GLY A 250 -14.47 6.95 -12.86
C GLY A 250 -14.99 7.23 -11.46
N HIS A 251 -15.53 6.23 -10.80
CA HIS A 251 -16.03 6.20 -9.41
C HIS A 251 -15.44 4.98 -8.67
N ALA A 252 -14.25 4.52 -9.08
CA ALA A 252 -13.54 3.49 -8.36
C ALA A 252 -13.21 3.98 -6.94
N GLU A 253 -13.30 3.09 -5.96
CA GLU A 253 -12.98 3.37 -4.57
C GLU A 253 -11.91 2.36 -4.13
N GLY A 254 -10.82 2.85 -3.56
CA GLY A 254 -9.81 2.00 -2.93
C GLY A 254 -10.16 1.72 -1.46
N GLY A 255 -9.49 0.73 -0.90
CA GLY A 255 -9.63 0.21 0.44
C GLY A 255 -8.65 0.84 1.42
N ASP A 256 -8.89 0.60 2.71
CA ASP A 256 -8.03 1.08 3.79
C ASP A 256 -6.90 0.05 4.04
N ASP A 257 -5.75 0.22 3.40
CA ASP A 257 -4.68 -0.77 3.38
C ASP A 257 -3.67 -0.63 4.50
N ARG A 258 -3.00 -1.74 4.81
CA ARG A 258 -2.07 -1.81 5.92
C ARG A 258 -0.78 -2.52 5.58
N PHE A 259 0.32 -1.77 5.66
CA PHE A 259 1.67 -2.31 5.70
C PHE A 259 2.29 -2.26 7.10
N THR A 260 2.85 -3.38 7.55
CA THR A 260 3.73 -3.43 8.72
C THR A 260 5.07 -4.08 8.35
N GLY A 261 6.13 -3.28 8.30
CA GLY A 261 7.48 -3.73 7.97
C GLY A 261 8.25 -4.20 9.20
N SER A 262 9.05 -5.27 9.05
CA SER A 262 9.99 -5.71 10.09
C SER A 262 11.44 -5.45 9.64
N GLY A 263 12.14 -4.53 10.31
CA GLY A 263 13.54 -4.08 10.15
C GLY A 263 14.47 -4.51 8.99
N GLY A 264 15.77 -4.33 9.22
CA GLY A 264 16.83 -4.83 8.33
C GLY A 264 17.34 -3.81 7.29
N ALA A 265 18.61 -4.00 6.89
CA ALA A 265 19.34 -3.12 5.99
C ALA A 265 19.09 -3.47 4.51
N ILE A 266 17.84 -3.35 4.06
CA ILE A 266 17.54 -3.42 2.62
C ILE A 266 17.76 -2.08 1.93
N MET A 267 17.86 -2.12 0.60
CA MET A 267 18.13 -0.92 -0.19
C MET A 267 16.88 -0.05 -0.42
N SER A 268 15.70 -0.63 -0.69
CA SER A 268 14.47 0.14 -1.00
C SER A 268 13.16 -0.55 -0.60
N LYS A 269 12.17 0.24 -0.16
CA LYS A 269 10.74 -0.13 0.02
C LYS A 269 9.87 0.93 -0.64
N THR A 270 8.83 0.51 -1.34
CA THR A 270 7.83 1.40 -1.91
C THR A 270 6.44 0.90 -1.56
N PHE A 271 5.59 1.80 -1.07
CA PHE A 271 4.19 1.55 -0.79
C PHE A 271 3.39 2.62 -1.52
N TYR A 272 2.44 2.17 -2.32
CA TYR A 272 1.31 2.94 -2.82
C TYR A 272 0.12 2.40 -2.05
N GLY A 273 -0.60 3.28 -1.35
CA GLY A 273 -1.84 2.96 -0.68
C GLY A 273 -2.84 2.43 -1.69
N ASP A 274 -3.37 3.25 -2.59
CA ASP A 274 -4.29 2.72 -3.60
C ASP A 274 -3.62 2.42 -4.96
N ALA A 275 -3.19 3.46 -5.67
CA ALA A 275 -2.81 3.38 -7.08
C ALA A 275 -1.33 3.60 -7.32
N GLY A 276 -0.70 2.67 -8.04
CA GLY A 276 0.67 2.83 -8.54
C GLY A 276 0.84 3.96 -9.57
N GLY A 277 -0.26 4.38 -10.21
CA GLY A 277 -0.33 5.38 -11.26
C GLY A 277 -1.18 6.60 -10.89
N ASP A 278 -2.13 6.93 -11.76
CA ASP A 278 -3.01 8.10 -11.61
C ASP A 278 -4.35 7.73 -10.94
N ILE A 279 -4.92 8.66 -10.17
CA ILE A 279 -6.31 8.62 -9.72
C ILE A 279 -7.09 9.76 -10.38
N SER A 280 -8.20 9.46 -11.06
CA SER A 280 -8.88 10.46 -11.89
C SER A 280 -10.41 10.35 -11.91
N GLY A 281 -11.06 11.43 -12.36
CA GLY A 281 -12.51 11.48 -12.47
C GLY A 281 -13.13 11.77 -11.10
N PHE A 282 -13.91 10.84 -10.56
CA PHE A 282 -14.47 10.87 -9.20
C PHE A 282 -13.99 9.66 -8.39
N ALA A 283 -12.87 9.05 -8.80
CA ALA A 283 -12.28 7.97 -8.04
C ALA A 283 -11.76 8.48 -6.69
N LYS A 284 -11.71 7.59 -5.70
CA LYS A 284 -11.33 7.92 -4.33
C LYS A 284 -10.35 6.88 -3.81
N GLY A 285 -9.30 7.36 -3.15
CA GLY A 285 -8.41 6.51 -2.37
C GLY A 285 -8.87 6.29 -0.92
N GLY A 286 -8.33 5.26 -0.29
CA GLY A 286 -8.60 4.81 1.06
C GLY A 286 -7.66 5.40 2.10
N ASN A 287 -7.88 5.07 3.38
CA ASN A 287 -7.09 5.60 4.49
C ASN A 287 -6.02 4.59 4.89
N ASP A 288 -4.81 4.78 4.39
CA ASP A 288 -3.78 3.76 4.43
C ASP A 288 -2.88 3.91 5.63
N THR A 289 -2.36 2.78 6.09
CA THR A 289 -1.42 2.72 7.20
C THR A 289 -0.12 2.03 6.81
N PHE A 290 0.92 2.82 6.66
CA PHE A 290 2.27 2.36 6.41
C PHE A 290 3.16 2.51 7.66
N ILE A 291 3.43 1.40 8.35
CA ILE A 291 4.38 1.38 9.47
C ILE A 291 5.62 0.61 9.07
N ASN A 292 6.71 1.32 8.82
CA ASN A 292 7.96 0.71 8.39
C ASN A 292 9.06 0.81 9.44
N GLU A 293 9.73 -0.33 9.66
CA GLU A 293 11.01 -0.41 10.36
C GLU A 293 12.17 -0.62 9.38
N GLY A 294 13.20 0.25 9.46
CA GLY A 294 14.46 0.10 8.74
C GLY A 294 14.41 0.34 7.23
N GLY A 295 15.50 0.00 6.54
CA GLY A 295 15.70 0.23 5.10
C GLY A 295 16.55 1.46 4.78
N SER A 296 17.16 1.49 3.60
CA SER A 296 17.95 2.65 3.16
C SER A 296 17.09 3.69 2.46
N THR A 297 16.21 3.29 1.55
CA THR A 297 15.28 4.19 0.85
C THR A 297 13.87 3.70 1.11
N VAL A 298 13.00 4.57 1.61
CA VAL A 298 11.61 4.25 1.91
C VAL A 298 10.75 5.31 1.24
N SER A 299 9.88 4.86 0.36
CA SER A 299 8.94 5.69 -0.38
C SER A 299 7.52 5.31 0.00
N PHE A 300 6.74 6.31 0.37
CA PHE A 300 5.31 6.21 0.65
C PHE A 300 4.58 7.20 -0.26
N TYR A 301 3.54 6.70 -0.90
CA TYR A 301 2.48 7.45 -1.54
C TYR A 301 1.22 6.89 -0.91
N GLY A 302 0.38 7.73 -0.29
CA GLY A 302 -0.91 7.29 0.21
C GLY A 302 -1.79 6.93 -0.95
N ASP A 303 -2.41 7.86 -1.66
CA ASP A 303 -3.33 7.40 -2.71
C ASP A 303 -2.68 7.08 -4.06
N ALA A 304 -1.91 8.01 -4.63
CA ALA A 304 -1.47 7.93 -6.02
C ALA A 304 0.04 8.10 -6.21
N GLY A 305 0.66 7.11 -6.84
CA GLY A 305 2.07 7.15 -7.23
C GLY A 305 2.42 8.25 -8.25
N ALA A 306 1.43 8.79 -8.96
CA ALA A 306 1.59 9.84 -9.95
C ALA A 306 0.61 11.01 -9.74
N THR A 307 -0.46 11.09 -10.54
CA THR A 307 -1.32 12.27 -10.61
C THR A 307 -2.72 12.02 -10.08
N MET A 308 -3.21 12.90 -9.21
CA MET A 308 -4.63 13.06 -8.93
C MET A 308 -5.24 14.16 -9.81
N SER A 309 -6.35 13.87 -10.50
CA SER A 309 -7.01 14.84 -11.40
C SER A 309 -8.54 14.74 -11.46
N GLY A 310 -9.18 15.72 -12.08
CA GLY A 310 -10.64 15.85 -12.13
C GLY A 310 -11.23 16.26 -10.78
N HIS A 311 -11.98 15.35 -10.16
CA HIS A 311 -12.64 15.46 -8.86
C HIS A 311 -12.25 14.29 -7.93
N ALA A 312 -11.09 13.69 -8.17
CA ALA A 312 -10.54 12.64 -7.32
C ALA A 312 -10.35 13.12 -5.88
N GLN A 313 -10.44 12.19 -4.94
CA GLN A 313 -10.30 12.45 -3.50
C GLN A 313 -9.29 11.49 -2.91
N GLY A 314 -8.37 12.02 -2.12
CA GLY A 314 -7.47 11.22 -1.32
C GLY A 314 -8.09 10.80 0.00
N GLY A 315 -7.49 9.82 0.65
CA GLY A 315 -7.78 9.39 2.01
C GLY A 315 -6.85 10.01 3.03
N ASN A 316 -7.08 9.66 4.30
CA ASN A 316 -6.32 10.22 5.42
C ASN A 316 -5.31 9.18 5.89
N ASP A 317 -4.05 9.38 5.53
CA ASP A 317 -3.03 8.37 5.63
C ASP A 317 -2.18 8.47 6.88
N LEU A 318 -1.60 7.34 7.26
CA LEU A 318 -0.70 7.23 8.38
C LEU A 318 0.60 6.56 7.94
N ALA A 319 1.68 7.34 7.85
CA ALA A 319 2.99 6.82 7.46
C ALA A 319 4.05 7.01 8.55
N THR A 320 4.78 5.96 8.89
CA THR A 320 5.98 5.99 9.73
C THR A 320 7.16 5.40 8.97
N LEU A 321 8.10 6.26 8.57
CA LEU A 321 9.21 5.92 7.69
C LEU A 321 10.54 5.82 8.47
N GLN A 322 10.92 4.64 8.95
CA GLN A 322 12.20 4.45 9.67
C GLN A 322 13.39 4.07 8.78
N GLY A 323 13.45 4.65 7.56
CA GLY A 323 14.59 4.49 6.66
C GLY A 323 15.66 5.57 6.82
N THR A 324 16.80 5.45 6.13
CA THR A 324 17.83 6.51 6.10
C THR A 324 17.58 7.60 5.05
N LYS A 325 16.78 7.29 4.03
CA LYS A 325 16.26 8.24 3.05
C LYS A 325 14.77 7.98 2.91
N ASN A 326 13.98 8.91 3.42
CA ASN A 326 12.54 8.80 3.45
C ASN A 326 11.94 9.82 2.49
N PHE A 327 10.98 9.36 1.71
CA PHE A 327 10.16 10.17 0.83
C PHE A 327 8.71 9.78 1.10
N ALA A 328 7.89 10.73 1.53
CA ALA A 328 6.47 10.53 1.75
C ALA A 328 5.70 11.65 1.08
N VAL A 329 4.65 11.27 0.39
CA VAL A 329 3.58 12.15 -0.07
C VAL A 329 2.31 11.49 0.46
N GLY A 330 1.47 12.24 1.17
CA GLY A 330 0.20 11.73 1.68
C GLY A 330 -0.69 11.35 0.51
N ASP A 331 -1.21 12.28 -0.28
CA ASP A 331 -2.07 11.84 -1.39
C ASP A 331 -1.31 11.44 -2.66
N ALA A 332 -0.64 12.40 -3.32
CA ALA A 332 -0.15 12.18 -4.68
C ALA A 332 1.02 13.07 -5.09
N VAL A 333 1.89 12.57 -5.97
CA VAL A 333 3.03 13.37 -6.48
C VAL A 333 2.55 14.69 -7.11
N THR A 334 1.40 14.68 -7.80
CA THR A 334 0.83 15.89 -8.39
C THR A 334 -0.69 15.90 -8.27
N MET A 335 -1.26 16.99 -7.77
CA MET A 335 -2.70 17.23 -7.70
C MET A 335 -3.11 18.36 -8.65
N LEU A 336 -4.14 18.10 -9.47
CA LEU A 336 -4.64 19.04 -10.49
C LEU A 336 -6.16 19.18 -10.47
N ASP A 337 -6.65 20.12 -11.27
CA ASP A 337 -8.08 20.37 -11.48
C ASP A 337 -8.85 20.73 -10.20
N ALA A 338 -9.68 19.85 -9.66
CA ALA A 338 -10.52 20.11 -8.49
C ALA A 338 -10.48 18.90 -7.52
N THR A 339 -9.31 18.31 -7.36
CA THR A 339 -9.09 17.23 -6.39
C THR A 339 -9.03 17.75 -4.96
N SER A 340 -9.23 16.85 -4.01
CA SER A 340 -9.08 17.12 -2.59
C SER A 340 -8.16 16.08 -1.98
N GLY A 341 -7.18 16.54 -1.23
CA GLY A 341 -6.34 15.69 -0.40
C GLY A 341 -7.03 15.35 0.91
N GLY A 342 -6.51 14.34 1.60
CA GLY A 342 -6.89 14.00 2.96
C GLY A 342 -5.95 14.57 4.01
N ASN A 343 -6.27 14.28 5.26
CA ASN A 343 -5.54 14.81 6.42
C ASN A 343 -4.55 13.76 6.92
N ASP A 344 -3.29 13.92 6.55
CA ASP A 344 -2.27 12.89 6.67
C ASP A 344 -1.44 13.03 7.94
N SER A 345 -0.97 11.89 8.44
CA SER A 345 -0.08 11.80 9.59
C SER A 345 1.22 11.14 9.19
N LEU A 346 2.21 11.96 8.83
CA LEU A 346 3.49 11.50 8.30
C LEU A 346 4.61 11.63 9.33
N SER A 347 5.43 10.59 9.48
CA SER A 347 6.57 10.58 10.39
C SER A 347 7.85 10.12 9.70
N GLY A 348 8.88 10.97 9.75
CA GLY A 348 10.22 10.70 9.26
C GLY A 348 11.03 9.77 10.16
N GLY A 349 12.20 9.36 9.65
CA GLY A 349 13.04 8.36 10.32
C GLY A 349 13.93 8.93 11.40
N ASP A 350 14.15 8.15 12.47
CA ASP A 350 15.07 8.49 13.54
C ASP A 350 16.50 8.02 13.24
N SER A 351 17.49 8.82 13.60
CA SER A 351 18.91 8.44 13.57
C SER A 351 19.36 7.96 14.94
N SER A 352 19.99 6.78 14.98
CA SER A 352 20.81 6.31 16.13
C SER A 352 22.29 6.14 15.80
N LEU A 353 22.62 5.88 14.52
CA LEU A 353 23.98 5.53 14.09
C LEU A 353 24.38 6.11 12.72
N THR A 354 23.42 6.50 11.89
CA THR A 354 23.63 6.88 10.49
C THR A 354 22.81 8.09 10.15
N ASP A 355 23.33 8.96 9.29
CA ASP A 355 22.60 10.14 8.85
C ASP A 355 21.27 9.75 8.18
N VAL A 356 20.21 10.46 8.55
CA VAL A 356 18.85 10.27 8.02
C VAL A 356 18.40 11.56 7.32
N VAL A 357 17.76 11.39 6.17
CA VAL A 357 17.08 12.47 5.45
C VAL A 357 15.63 12.08 5.25
N SER A 358 14.72 12.97 5.60
CA SER A 358 13.28 12.79 5.39
C SER A 358 12.72 13.96 4.58
N GLN A 359 12.03 13.65 3.47
CA GLN A 359 11.24 14.58 2.68
C GLN A 359 9.78 14.18 2.79
N LEU A 360 8.98 14.99 3.48
CA LEU A 360 7.59 14.71 3.79
C LEU A 360 6.74 15.86 3.26
N TYR A 361 5.79 15.54 2.40
CA TYR A 361 4.75 16.43 1.89
C TYR A 361 3.44 15.88 2.41
N GLY A 362 2.60 16.68 3.07
CA GLY A 362 1.29 16.23 3.52
C GLY A 362 0.47 15.80 2.32
N ASP A 363 0.05 16.69 1.42
CA ASP A 363 -0.71 16.24 0.24
C ASP A 363 0.15 15.84 -0.97
N ALA A 364 1.06 16.72 -1.42
CA ALA A 364 1.61 16.62 -2.78
C ALA A 364 2.97 17.28 -2.99
N GLN A 365 3.69 16.93 -4.07
CA GLN A 365 4.84 17.77 -4.46
C GLN A 365 4.40 19.03 -5.20
N VAL A 366 3.34 18.93 -5.99
CA VAL A 366 2.82 20.01 -6.83
C VAL A 366 1.30 20.03 -6.78
N MET A 367 0.74 21.20 -6.44
CA MET A 367 -0.69 21.47 -6.48
C MET A 367 -1.00 22.57 -7.49
N GLY A 368 -2.03 22.34 -8.31
CA GLY A 368 -2.45 23.30 -9.33
C GLY A 368 -3.94 23.24 -9.64
N GLY A 369 -4.44 24.27 -10.33
CA GLY A 369 -5.87 24.34 -10.65
C GLY A 369 -6.68 24.92 -9.50
N ALA A 370 -7.62 24.16 -8.95
CA ALA A 370 -8.53 24.51 -7.86
C ALA A 370 -8.57 23.39 -6.81
N THR A 371 -7.43 22.73 -6.60
CA THR A 371 -7.25 21.67 -5.60
C THR A 371 -7.36 22.22 -4.18
N GLN A 372 -7.63 21.32 -3.24
CA GLN A 372 -7.66 21.60 -1.82
C GLN A 372 -6.77 20.57 -1.12
N GLY A 373 -5.79 21.03 -0.38
CA GLY A 373 -5.00 20.22 0.55
C GLY A 373 -5.74 19.98 1.86
N GLY A 374 -5.34 18.95 2.59
CA GLY A 374 -5.82 18.56 3.89
C GLY A 374 -5.10 19.25 5.05
N ASP A 375 -5.60 19.01 6.26
CA ASP A 375 -4.96 19.51 7.48
C ASP A 375 -4.03 18.43 8.06
N ASP A 376 -2.73 18.58 7.83
CA ASP A 376 -1.73 17.53 8.03
C ASP A 376 -0.99 17.60 9.35
N LEU A 377 -0.50 16.43 9.79
CA LEU A 377 0.30 16.25 10.98
C LEU A 377 1.63 15.61 10.63
N ILE A 378 2.70 16.40 10.61
CA ILE A 378 4.00 15.96 10.11
C ILE A 378 5.03 15.96 11.23
N PHE A 379 5.71 14.83 11.41
CA PHE A 379 6.79 14.64 12.39
C PHE A 379 8.13 14.45 11.69
N GLY A 380 9.02 15.42 11.86
CA GLY A 380 10.45 15.25 11.57
C GLY A 380 11.10 14.21 12.49
N GLY A 381 12.16 13.60 12.01
CA GLY A 381 12.92 12.57 12.72
C GLY A 381 13.79 13.12 13.86
N HIS A 382 14.06 12.26 14.84
CA HIS A 382 14.90 12.52 16.00
C HIS A 382 16.31 11.95 15.83
N ALA A 383 17.31 12.62 16.43
CA ALA A 383 18.68 12.11 16.49
C ALA A 383 19.06 11.76 17.93
N VAL A 384 19.31 10.47 18.20
CA VAL A 384 19.77 9.96 19.50
C VAL A 384 21.15 9.33 19.35
N ASP A 385 21.98 9.45 20.38
CA ASP A 385 23.37 8.94 20.47
C ASP A 385 24.38 9.53 19.45
N SER A 386 24.23 9.22 18.17
CA SER A 386 25.14 9.66 17.10
C SER A 386 24.43 9.78 15.74
N GLY A 387 24.83 10.77 14.95
CA GLY A 387 24.31 10.99 13.60
C GLY A 387 23.61 12.33 13.42
N ARG A 388 23.28 12.63 12.16
CA ARG A 388 22.58 13.83 11.73
C ARG A 388 21.21 13.46 11.14
N VAL A 389 20.18 14.22 11.49
CA VAL A 389 18.88 14.14 10.80
C VAL A 389 18.64 15.45 10.07
N ASP A 390 18.28 15.36 8.79
CA ASP A 390 17.78 16.46 8.00
C ASP A 390 16.30 16.19 7.64
N ASN A 391 15.41 17.05 8.11
CA ASN A 391 14.00 17.00 7.76
C ASN A 391 13.65 18.15 6.82
N PHE A 392 12.97 17.80 5.73
CA PHE A 392 12.33 18.73 4.81
C PHE A 392 10.84 18.45 4.86
N LEU A 393 10.11 19.39 5.44
CA LEU A 393 8.70 19.25 5.77
C LEU A 393 7.90 20.31 5.02
N TRP A 394 6.90 19.88 4.27
CA TRP A 394 5.87 20.73 3.68
C TRP A 394 4.54 20.26 4.25
N GLY A 395 3.76 21.17 4.83
CA GLY A 395 2.41 20.89 5.27
C GLY A 395 1.60 20.35 4.11
N ASP A 396 1.31 21.15 3.08
CA ASP A 396 0.69 20.60 1.86
C ASP A 396 1.72 20.16 0.80
N ALA A 397 2.42 21.14 0.19
CA ALA A 397 3.19 20.90 -1.03
C ALA A 397 4.43 21.75 -1.23
N ALA A 398 5.31 21.36 -2.16
CA ALA A 398 6.44 22.22 -2.54
C ALA A 398 6.02 23.42 -3.39
N GLN A 399 5.02 23.25 -4.26
CA GLN A 399 4.56 24.28 -5.18
C GLN A 399 3.04 24.31 -5.27
N ILE A 400 2.43 25.46 -4.93
CA ILE A 400 0.98 25.67 -5.03
C ILE A 400 0.70 26.79 -6.03
N SER A 401 -0.19 26.52 -6.98
CA SER A 401 -0.46 27.44 -8.09
C SER A 401 -1.93 27.55 -8.47
N GLY A 402 -2.27 28.62 -9.21
CA GLY A 402 -3.60 28.80 -9.76
C GLY A 402 -4.60 29.32 -8.73
N ARG A 403 -5.54 28.48 -8.31
CA ARG A 403 -6.54 28.71 -7.25
C ARG A 403 -6.51 27.59 -6.20
N ALA A 404 -5.46 26.77 -6.23
CA ALA A 404 -5.24 25.73 -5.24
C ALA A 404 -5.14 26.34 -3.84
N LYS A 405 -5.51 25.54 -2.85
CA LYS A 405 -5.52 25.93 -1.45
C LYS A 405 -4.81 24.88 -0.62
N GLY A 406 -3.93 25.33 0.24
CA GLY A 406 -3.42 24.53 1.34
C GLY A 406 -4.44 24.37 2.47
N GLY A 407 -4.17 23.45 3.38
CA GLY A 407 -4.82 23.24 4.66
C GLY A 407 -4.01 23.83 5.82
N SER A 408 -4.38 23.47 7.04
CA SER A 408 -3.82 24.04 8.27
C SER A 408 -3.03 23.00 9.03
N ASP A 409 -1.71 23.08 8.93
CA ASP A 409 -0.85 21.95 9.22
C ASP A 409 -0.14 22.10 10.57
N VAL A 410 0.31 20.96 11.11
CA VAL A 410 1.10 20.91 12.34
C VAL A 410 2.40 20.17 12.09
N LEU A 411 3.51 20.92 12.07
CA LEU A 411 4.83 20.41 11.72
C LEU A 411 5.75 20.33 12.94
N TYR A 412 6.14 19.13 13.34
CA TYR A 412 7.08 18.88 14.45
C TYR A 412 8.52 18.74 13.95
N ALA A 413 9.44 19.50 14.55
CA ALA A 413 10.85 19.57 14.15
C ALA A 413 11.72 18.34 14.44
N GLY A 414 11.26 17.42 15.28
CA GLY A 414 12.15 16.40 15.86
C GLY A 414 13.17 16.99 16.84
N THR A 415 14.00 16.13 17.45
CA THR A 415 14.91 16.51 18.56
C THR A 415 16.30 15.91 18.42
N ALA A 416 17.32 16.66 18.83
CA ALA A 416 18.69 16.21 18.94
C ALA A 416 19.08 15.93 20.41
N GLY A 417 19.57 14.72 20.66
CA GLY A 417 20.29 14.39 21.88
C GLY A 417 21.65 15.08 21.95
N GLN A 418 22.32 14.99 23.11
CA GLN A 418 23.61 15.64 23.33
C GLN A 418 24.66 15.20 22.29
N GLY A 419 25.20 16.16 21.53
CA GLY A 419 26.23 15.91 20.51
C GLY A 419 25.69 15.43 19.15
N CYS A 420 24.37 15.28 19.01
CA CYS A 420 23.70 15.01 17.73
C CYS A 420 23.32 16.32 17.02
N THR A 421 22.86 16.22 15.77
CA THR A 421 22.37 17.37 15.01
C THR A 421 21.06 17.01 14.33
N VAL A 422 20.05 17.85 14.53
CA VAL A 422 18.83 17.87 13.72
C VAL A 422 18.80 19.21 12.98
N SER A 423 18.49 19.16 11.69
CA SER A 423 18.29 20.32 10.83
C SER A 423 16.91 20.21 10.20
N ASN A 424 16.17 21.31 10.20
CA ASN A 424 14.81 21.36 9.69
C ASN A 424 14.68 22.49 8.68
N GLU A 425 14.09 22.16 7.54
CA GLU A 425 13.50 23.12 6.60
C GLU A 425 11.99 22.84 6.56
N MET A 426 11.20 23.84 6.92
CA MET A 426 9.76 23.74 7.06
C MET A 426 9.06 24.77 6.21
N TRP A 427 8.01 24.33 5.55
CA TRP A 427 7.04 25.14 4.84
C TRP A 427 5.67 24.81 5.42
N GLY A 428 4.86 25.84 5.67
CA GLY A 428 3.44 25.66 5.96
C GLY A 428 2.78 25.01 4.74
N ASP A 429 2.65 25.76 3.66
CA ASP A 429 2.00 25.27 2.44
C ASP A 429 2.94 25.18 1.23
N GLY A 430 4.12 25.81 1.28
CA GLY A 430 5.08 25.82 0.16
C GLY A 430 5.14 27.10 -0.67
N GLU A 431 5.69 27.01 -1.88
CA GLU A 431 5.82 28.17 -2.76
C GLU A 431 4.47 28.52 -3.41
N LEU A 432 3.81 29.55 -2.87
CA LEU A 432 2.54 30.06 -3.39
C LEU A 432 2.73 30.93 -4.65
N SER A 433 1.93 30.66 -5.69
CA SER A 433 1.92 31.44 -6.93
C SER A 433 0.51 31.62 -7.54
N GLY A 434 0.34 32.67 -8.34
CA GLY A 434 -0.96 32.98 -8.94
C GLY A 434 -1.96 33.51 -7.92
N ASN A 435 -3.12 32.85 -7.78
CA ASN A 435 -4.10 33.12 -6.72
C ASN A 435 -4.20 31.92 -5.74
N ALA A 436 -3.11 31.18 -5.57
CA ALA A 436 -3.00 30.17 -4.54
C ALA A 436 -3.11 30.81 -3.15
N HIS A 437 -3.63 30.06 -2.19
CA HIS A 437 -3.69 30.45 -0.79
C HIS A 437 -3.21 29.27 0.04
N GLY A 438 -2.48 29.54 1.11
CA GLY A 438 -2.28 28.53 2.14
C GLY A 438 -3.33 28.59 3.24
N GLY A 439 -3.21 27.71 4.23
CA GLY A 439 -3.95 27.75 5.49
C GLY A 439 -3.11 28.27 6.64
N SER A 440 -3.44 27.85 7.85
CA SER A 440 -3.00 28.44 9.13
C SER A 440 -2.12 27.45 9.91
N ASP A 441 -0.81 27.57 9.75
CA ASP A 441 0.09 26.48 10.16
C ASP A 441 0.66 26.65 11.56
N THR A 442 1.04 25.53 12.17
CA THR A 442 1.71 25.49 13.46
C THR A 442 3.04 24.76 13.37
N PHE A 443 4.14 25.50 13.51
CA PHE A 443 5.50 24.97 13.58
C PHE A 443 5.86 24.65 15.03
N VAL A 444 6.09 23.38 15.34
CA VAL A 444 6.26 22.87 16.70
C VAL A 444 7.71 22.49 17.00
N PHE A 445 8.25 23.14 18.04
CA PHE A 445 9.56 22.88 18.60
C PHE A 445 9.39 22.36 20.04
N LYS A 446 9.64 21.05 20.21
CA LYS A 446 9.48 20.34 21.49
C LYS A 446 10.76 19.60 21.84
N ASP A 447 11.40 19.89 22.97
CA ASP A 447 12.74 19.35 23.32
C ASP A 447 12.80 18.54 24.65
N ASN A 448 11.68 18.40 25.38
CA ASN A 448 11.60 17.76 26.71
C ASN A 448 12.65 18.28 27.73
N GLY A 449 13.18 19.48 27.56
CA GLY A 449 14.10 20.20 28.46
C GLY A 449 15.52 19.64 28.65
N LEU A 450 15.77 18.37 28.31
CA LEU A 450 17.10 17.74 28.32
C LEU A 450 17.68 17.54 26.90
N MET A 451 16.85 17.59 25.87
CA MET A 451 17.26 17.59 24.47
C MET A 451 17.21 19.01 23.92
N THR A 452 17.51 19.19 22.64
CA THR A 452 17.37 20.47 21.92
C THR A 452 16.71 20.17 20.57
N VAL A 453 15.93 21.10 20.01
CA VAL A 453 15.52 21.03 18.60
C VAL A 453 16.62 21.54 17.66
N GLY A 454 17.81 21.83 18.18
CA GLY A 454 18.96 22.30 17.44
C GLY A 454 18.92 23.78 17.09
N ALA A 455 19.97 24.24 16.40
CA ALA A 455 20.11 25.63 15.97
C ALA A 455 19.74 25.86 14.49
N ASN A 456 19.49 24.78 13.76
CA ASN A 456 19.31 24.80 12.31
C ASN A 456 17.84 24.53 11.96
N ASN A 457 16.94 25.38 12.46
CA ASN A 457 15.53 25.34 12.13
C ASN A 457 15.19 26.53 11.24
N LEU A 458 14.76 26.26 10.01
CA LEU A 458 14.38 27.26 9.02
C LEU A 458 12.90 27.08 8.67
N ILE A 459 12.11 28.11 8.90
CA ILE A 459 10.73 28.23 8.39
C ILE A 459 10.77 29.18 7.20
N GLN A 460 10.25 28.77 6.06
CA GLN A 460 10.47 29.45 4.77
C GLN A 460 9.37 30.45 4.42
N ASP A 461 8.14 30.24 4.89
CA ASP A 461 6.92 30.92 4.42
C ASP A 461 6.03 31.47 5.54
N PHE A 462 6.53 31.53 6.79
CA PHE A 462 5.77 32.03 7.95
C PHE A 462 5.01 33.33 7.67
N SER A 463 3.71 33.32 7.94
CA SER A 463 2.76 34.35 7.54
C SER A 463 1.76 34.70 8.64
N GLN A 464 1.90 35.90 9.21
CA GLN A 464 0.91 36.45 10.15
C GLN A 464 -0.46 36.72 9.50
N CYS A 465 -0.53 36.82 8.17
CA CYS A 465 -1.79 37.02 7.46
C CYS A 465 -2.60 35.73 7.32
N GLN A 466 -1.93 34.59 7.43
CA GLN A 466 -2.49 33.24 7.45
C GLN A 466 -2.79 32.74 8.86
N ASP A 467 -2.43 33.53 9.89
CA ASP A 467 -2.55 33.17 11.31
C ASP A 467 -1.58 32.06 11.78
N ASP A 468 -0.45 31.88 11.09
CA ASP A 468 0.59 30.92 11.44
C ASP A 468 1.15 31.14 12.85
N ARG A 469 1.59 30.04 13.47
CA ARG A 469 2.09 30.02 14.85
C ARG A 469 3.35 29.21 15.02
N ILE A 470 4.14 29.61 16.00
CA ILE A 470 5.32 28.88 16.47
C ILE A 470 5.06 28.37 17.89
N ALA A 471 5.04 27.06 18.08
CA ALA A 471 4.85 26.44 19.37
C ALA A 471 6.18 26.01 19.98
N PHE A 472 6.50 26.54 21.17
CA PHE A 472 7.58 26.03 22.02
C PHE A 472 6.96 25.22 23.16
N ILE A 473 7.23 23.92 23.19
CA ILE A 473 6.64 22.97 24.14
C ILE A 473 7.75 22.32 24.96
N ASP A 474 7.63 22.38 26.29
CA ASP A 474 8.59 21.78 27.24
C ASP A 474 10.03 22.33 27.12
N VAL A 475 10.23 23.50 26.50
CA VAL A 475 11.55 24.12 26.28
C VAL A 475 12.12 24.73 27.57
N SER A 476 13.34 24.34 27.91
CA SER A 476 13.98 24.74 29.17
C SER A 476 14.19 26.26 29.27
N GLY A 477 13.51 26.89 30.24
CA GLY A 477 13.61 28.32 30.52
C GLY A 477 12.74 29.21 29.62
N VAL A 478 11.84 28.62 28.83
CA VAL A 478 10.92 29.35 27.93
C VAL A 478 9.49 29.06 28.37
N HIS A 479 8.80 30.08 28.88
CA HIS A 479 7.42 29.95 29.38
C HIS A 479 6.48 31.03 28.82
N SER A 480 7.04 32.04 28.15
CA SER A 480 6.31 33.18 27.63
C SER A 480 7.10 33.91 26.56
N PHE A 481 6.43 34.82 25.84
CA PHE A 481 7.06 35.70 24.85
C PHE A 481 8.22 36.54 25.43
N GLY A 482 8.18 36.85 26.73
CA GLY A 482 9.24 37.61 27.41
C GLY A 482 10.56 36.85 27.57
N ASP A 483 10.54 35.53 27.40
CA ASP A 483 11.71 34.66 27.53
C ASP A 483 12.48 34.53 26.20
N LEU A 484 11.89 35.00 25.09
CA LEU A 484 12.49 34.94 23.76
C LEU A 484 13.46 36.09 23.50
N VAL A 485 14.54 35.80 22.79
CA VAL A 485 15.41 36.82 22.20
C VAL A 485 15.20 36.83 20.69
N ILE A 486 14.59 37.89 20.16
CA ILE A 486 14.25 38.03 18.74
C ILE A 486 15.15 39.09 18.12
N THR A 487 15.85 38.75 17.05
CA THR A 487 16.77 39.64 16.34
C THR A 487 16.61 39.57 14.84
N GLN A 488 16.87 40.67 14.15
CA GLN A 488 16.89 40.72 12.69
C GLN A 488 18.31 40.47 12.16
N SER A 489 18.43 39.61 11.15
CA SER A 489 19.68 39.31 10.44
C SER A 489 19.45 39.36 8.93
N GLY A 490 19.77 40.50 8.31
CA GLY A 490 19.47 40.71 6.89
C GLY A 490 17.96 40.79 6.65
N THR A 491 17.42 39.86 5.86
CA THR A 491 15.99 39.71 5.59
C THR A 491 15.32 38.65 6.47
N SER A 492 16.06 37.99 7.35
CA SER A 492 15.55 36.92 8.21
C SER A 492 15.39 37.37 9.65
N THR A 493 14.35 36.83 10.31
CA THR A 493 14.17 36.96 11.76
C THR A 493 14.73 35.73 12.45
N ILE A 494 15.54 35.92 13.48
CA ILE A 494 16.10 34.84 14.29
C ILE A 494 15.49 34.91 15.69
N ILE A 495 14.94 33.79 16.16
CA ILE A 495 14.28 33.62 17.46
C ILE A 495 15.08 32.61 18.29
N MET A 496 15.53 33.05 19.46
CA MET A 496 16.29 32.26 20.41
C MET A 496 15.38 31.93 21.58
N ALA A 497 15.18 30.64 21.80
CA ALA A 497 14.33 30.08 22.83
C ALA A 497 15.17 29.11 23.68
N GLY A 498 15.72 29.61 24.80
CA GLY A 498 16.64 28.80 25.61
C GLY A 498 17.91 28.41 24.84
N ALA A 499 18.09 27.11 24.60
CA ALA A 499 19.20 26.56 23.81
C ALA A 499 18.88 26.41 22.31
N ASP A 500 17.61 26.59 21.94
CA ASP A 500 17.11 26.37 20.59
C ASP A 500 17.08 27.66 19.78
N GLN A 501 17.19 27.51 18.45
CA GLN A 501 17.09 28.63 17.52
C GLN A 501 16.15 28.28 16.37
N VAL A 502 15.25 29.21 16.06
CA VAL A 502 14.35 29.19 14.90
C VAL A 502 14.66 30.40 14.03
N THR A 503 14.78 30.19 12.72
CA THR A 503 15.00 31.24 11.72
C THR A 503 13.81 31.31 10.80
N LEU A 504 13.22 32.49 10.66
CA LEU A 504 12.18 32.78 9.68
C LEU A 504 12.85 33.40 8.44
N ALA A 505 12.76 32.74 7.30
CA ALA A 505 13.30 33.24 6.05
C ALA A 505 12.48 34.42 5.55
N ASN A 506 13.14 35.47 5.09
CA ASN A 506 12.50 36.63 4.44
C ASN A 506 11.39 37.34 5.25
N PHE A 507 11.29 37.07 6.54
CA PHE A 507 10.33 37.70 7.45
C PHE A 507 10.96 38.89 8.16
N THR A 508 10.39 40.08 7.97
CA THR A 508 10.90 41.34 8.56
C THR A 508 9.88 42.08 9.44
N ASP A 509 8.66 41.55 9.53
CA ASP A 509 7.60 42.13 10.34
C ASP A 509 7.86 41.96 11.84
N LEU A 510 7.12 42.71 12.65
CA LEU A 510 7.27 42.67 14.10
C LEU A 510 6.53 41.45 14.66
N MET A 511 7.29 40.53 15.26
CA MET A 511 6.74 39.42 16.03
C MET A 511 6.00 39.91 17.28
N THR A 512 4.87 39.28 17.60
CA THR A 512 4.02 39.55 18.76
C THR A 512 3.76 38.28 19.55
N ALA A 513 3.24 38.40 20.78
CA ALA A 513 2.91 37.24 21.59
C ALA A 513 1.80 36.33 21.00
N ASN A 514 1.01 36.81 20.02
CA ASN A 514 -0.03 36.01 19.39
C ASN A 514 0.52 35.00 18.37
N ASP A 515 1.73 35.24 17.88
CA ASP A 515 2.42 34.39 16.91
C ASP A 515 3.01 33.13 17.57
N PHE A 516 2.89 33.01 18.90
CA PHE A 516 3.52 31.96 19.68
C PHE A 516 2.54 31.21 20.58
N LEU A 517 2.83 29.93 20.75
CA LEU A 517 2.23 29.07 21.76
C LEU A 517 3.32 28.60 22.72
N PHE A 518 3.07 28.70 24.02
CA PHE A 518 3.97 28.20 25.07
C PHE A 518 3.19 27.18 25.89
N VAL A 519 3.71 25.95 25.95
CA VAL A 519 3.07 24.82 26.66
C VAL A 519 4.03 24.15 27.61
#